data_AF-A0A834IV56-F1
#
_entry.id   AF-A0A834IV56-F1
#
_cell.length_a   1.000
_cell.length_b   1.000
_cell.length_c   1.000
_cell.angle_alpha   90.00
_cell.angle_beta   90.00
_cell.angle_gamma   90.00
#
_symmetry.space_group_name_H-M   'P 1'
#
loop_
_entity.id
_entity.type
_entity.pdbx_description
1 polymer ?
#
loop_
_entity_poly.entity_id
_entity_poly.type
_entity_poly.pdbx_seq_one_letter_code
_entity_poly.pdbx_strand_id
1 'polypeptide(L)' 'MFAIKASRLAVQAQKVAPQTRSVVSGPPTVKISPAEKLVHGLIITGSCMAIPAWVLVNIKHYRQPQS' A
#
# COMPACT_ATOMS: atom_id res chain seq x y z
N MET A 1 25.09 33.45 -29.01
CA MET A 1 25.35 32.11 -28.42
C MET A 1 24.47 31.79 -27.19
N PHE A 2 24.02 32.76 -26.38
CA PHE A 2 23.17 32.52 -25.20
C PHE A 2 21.73 32.07 -25.50
N ALA A 3 21.13 32.54 -26.59
CA ALA A 3 19.77 32.15 -27.01
C ALA A 3 19.63 30.63 -27.26
N ILE A 4 20.68 29.98 -27.77
CA ILE A 4 20.70 28.53 -28.05
C ILE A 4 20.76 27.71 -26.74
N LYS A 5 21.37 28.25 -25.68
CA LYS A 5 21.39 27.59 -24.36
C LYS A 5 20.04 27.73 -23.65
N ALA A 6 19.41 28.91 -23.75
CA ALA A 6 18.09 29.17 -23.17
C ALA A 6 17.00 28.28 -23.79
N SER A 7 17.03 28.08 -25.10
CA SER A 7 16.08 27.18 -25.78
C SER A 7 16.26 25.71 -25.37
N ARG A 8 17.48 25.23 -25.15
CA ARG A 8 17.70 23.86 -24.60
C ARG A 8 17.18 23.71 -23.18
N LEU A 9 17.31 24.74 -22.33
CA LEU A 9 16.78 24.73 -20.96
C LEU A 9 15.24 24.73 -20.96
N ALA A 10 14.60 25.51 -21.83
CA ALA A 10 13.15 25.51 -21.98
C ALA A 10 12.62 24.14 -22.48
N VAL A 11 13.31 23.50 -23.43
CA VAL A 11 12.99 22.15 -23.92
C VAL A 11 13.21 21.08 -22.86
N GLN A 12 14.24 21.20 -22.01
CA GLN A 12 14.43 20.30 -20.87
C GLN A 12 13.35 20.46 -19.79
N ALA A 13 12.92 21.70 -19.51
CA ALA A 13 11.87 21.97 -18.53
C ALA A 13 10.50 21.40 -18.96
N GLN A 14 10.19 21.41 -20.26
CA GLN A 14 8.96 20.77 -20.81
C GLN A 14 8.96 19.24 -20.73
N LYS A 15 10.12 18.60 -20.63
CA LYS A 15 10.23 17.12 -20.63
C LYS A 15 9.84 16.47 -19.29
N VAL A 16 9.63 17.28 -18.25
CA VAL A 16 9.24 16.86 -16.89
C VAL A 16 7.82 17.34 -16.55
N ALA A 17 6.96 17.53 -17.55
CA ALA A 17 5.53 17.61 -17.27
C ALA A 17 5.05 16.21 -16.81
N PRO A 18 4.42 16.07 -15.64
CA PRO A 18 3.91 14.78 -15.17
C PRO A 18 2.88 14.28 -16.17
N GLN A 19 3.23 13.22 -16.92
CA GLN A 19 2.26 12.59 -17.80
C GLN A 19 1.24 11.84 -16.94
N THR A 20 0.01 12.35 -16.88
CA THR A 20 -1.13 11.62 -16.34
C THR A 20 -1.47 10.47 -17.28
N ARG A 21 -0.94 9.28 -17.00
CA ARG A 21 -1.32 8.06 -17.72
C ARG A 21 -2.36 7.31 -16.89
N SER A 22 -3.53 7.08 -17.48
CA SER A 22 -4.46 6.10 -16.94
C SER A 22 -3.90 4.70 -17.20
N VAL A 23 -3.46 4.03 -16.15
CA VAL A 23 -3.10 2.61 -16.25
C VAL A 23 -4.39 1.82 -16.15
N VAL A 24 -4.91 1.39 -17.29
CA VAL A 24 -6.05 0.46 -17.33
C VAL A 24 -5.48 -0.96 -17.27
N SER A 25 -5.84 -1.71 -16.23
CA SER A 25 -5.47 -3.11 -16.12
C SER A 25 -6.20 -3.93 -17.20
N GLY A 26 -5.47 -4.80 -17.90
CA GLY A 26 -6.08 -5.81 -18.76
C GLY A 26 -6.88 -6.85 -17.96
N PRO A 27 -7.59 -7.77 -18.65
CA PRO A 27 -8.32 -8.85 -18.00
C PRO A 27 -7.41 -9.72 -17.11
N PRO A 28 -7.90 -10.24 -15.97
CA PRO A 28 -7.10 -11.08 -15.08
C PRO A 28 -6.60 -12.35 -15.78
N THR A 29 -5.29 -12.62 -15.73
CA THR A 29 -4.70 -13.89 -16.19
C THR A 29 -5.14 -15.06 -15.32
N VAL A 30 -5.28 -14.82 -14.01
CA VAL A 30 -5.76 -15.80 -13.02
C VAL A 30 -6.98 -15.21 -12.32
N LYS A 31 -8.11 -15.91 -12.41
CA LYS A 31 -9.36 -15.50 -11.75
C LYS A 31 -9.37 -16.02 -10.32
N ILE A 32 -9.41 -15.11 -9.35
CA ILE A 32 -9.62 -15.45 -7.94
C ILE A 32 -11.12 -15.58 -7.69
N SER A 33 -11.53 -16.71 -7.13
CA SER A 33 -12.94 -16.94 -6.80
C SER A 33 -13.39 -16.07 -5.60
N PRO A 34 -14.69 -15.80 -5.44
CA PRO A 34 -15.19 -15.07 -4.26
C PRO A 34 -14.84 -15.78 -2.94
N ALA A 35 -14.89 -17.11 -2.93
CA ALA A 35 -14.53 -17.91 -1.76
C ALA A 35 -13.05 -17.72 -1.39
N GLU A 36 -12.16 -17.73 -2.38
CA GLU A 36 -10.72 -17.53 -2.18
C GLU A 36 -10.42 -16.11 -1.64
N LYS A 37 -11.11 -15.08 -2.16
CA LYS A 37 -11.02 -13.72 -1.59
C LYS A 37 -11.42 -13.67 -0.12
N LEU A 38 -12.51 -14.35 0.25
CA LEU A 38 -12.98 -14.41 1.63
C LEU A 38 -11.95 -15.12 2.52
N VAL A 39 -11.42 -16.26 2.08
CA VAL A 39 -10.40 -17.01 2.82
C VAL A 39 -9.16 -16.15 3.06
N HIS A 40 -8.62 -15.51 2.02
CA HIS A 40 -7.48 -14.60 2.18
C HIS A 40 -7.80 -13.42 3.11
N GLY A 41 -8.98 -12.81 2.96
CA GLY A 41 -9.41 -11.70 3.80
C GLY A 41 -9.48 -12.09 5.29
N LEU A 42 -10.03 -13.27 5.60
CA LEU A 42 -10.11 -13.80 6.96
C LEU A 42 -8.74 -14.12 7.53
N ILE A 43 -7.85 -14.75 6.75
CA ILE A 43 -6.50 -15.09 7.19
C ILE A 43 -5.69 -13.82 7.50
N ILE A 44 -5.73 -12.83 6.61
CA ILE A 44 -5.02 -11.56 6.79
C ILE A 44 -5.57 -10.82 8.03
N THR A 45 -6.89 -10.71 8.13
CA THR A 45 -7.52 -10.00 9.26
C THR A 45 -7.26 -10.71 10.58
N GLY A 46 -7.43 -12.03 10.62
CA GLY A 46 -7.20 -12.85 11.81
C GLY A 46 -5.75 -12.81 12.28
N SER A 47 -4.79 -12.89 11.35
CA SER A 47 -3.36 -12.81 11.69
C SER A 47 -2.97 -11.42 12.21
N CYS A 48 -3.50 -10.34 11.63
CA CYS A 48 -3.29 -8.98 12.15
C CYS A 48 -3.84 -8.80 13.57
N MET A 49 -4.98 -9.43 13.90
CA MET A 49 -5.66 -9.28 15.20
C MET A 49 -5.18 -10.26 16.28
N ALA A 50 -4.45 -11.32 15.92
CA ALA A 50 -4.06 -12.37 16.87
C ALA A 50 -3.25 -11.83 18.06
N ILE A 51 -2.22 -11.01 17.80
CA ILE A 51 -1.34 -10.48 18.86
C ILE A 51 -2.08 -9.44 19.73
N PRO A 52 -2.74 -8.40 19.16
CA PRO A 52 -3.52 -7.46 19.97
C PRO A 52 -4.61 -8.15 20.81
N ALA A 53 -5.33 -9.12 20.23
CA ALA A 53 -6.34 -9.88 20.95
C ALA A 53 -5.73 -10.66 22.12
N TRP A 54 -4.60 -11.35 21.91
CA TRP A 54 -3.88 -12.06 22.96
C TRP A 54 -3.47 -11.15 24.11
N VAL A 55 -2.91 -9.98 23.80
CA VAL A 55 -2.49 -8.97 24.80
C VAL A 55 -3.68 -8.50 25.62
N LEU A 56 -4.79 -8.16 24.96
CA LEU A 56 -6.00 -7.68 25.63
C LEU A 56 -6.61 -8.73 26.55
N VAL A 57 -6.68 -9.99 26.09
CA VAL A 57 -7.16 -11.12 26.91
C VAL A 57 -6.28 -11.33 28.16
N ASN A 58 -4.97 -11.13 28.02
CA ASN A 58 -4.01 -11.39 29.09
C ASN A 58 -3.66 -10.17 29.95
N ILE A 59 -4.31 -9.02 29.73
CA ILE A 59 -3.94 -7.78 30.42
C ILE A 59 -4.00 -7.89 31.95
N LYS A 60 -4.88 -8.75 32.48
CA LYS A 60 -5.01 -9.02 33.91
C LYS A 60 -3.80 -9.75 34.50
N HIS A 61 -3.14 -10.61 33.71
CA HIS A 61 -1.93 -11.33 34.12
C HIS A 61 -0.69 -10.44 34.16
N TYR A 62 -0.72 -9.29 33.48
CA TYR A 62 0.38 -8.33 33.49
C TYR A 62 0.35 -7.37 34.69
N ARG A 63 -0.75 -7.32 35.45
CA ARG A 63 -0.85 -6.48 36.63
C ARG A 63 -0.03 -7.08 37.76
N GLN A 64 1.04 -6.40 38.15
CA GLN A 64 1.73 -6.67 39.41
C GLN A 64 0.77 -6.36 40.59
N PRO A 65 0.90 -7.06 41.73
CA PRO A 65 0.22 -6.66 42.97
C PRO A 65 0.60 -5.21 43.29
N GLN A 66 -0.39 -4.35 43.55
CA GLN A 66 -0.12 -3.01 44.07
C GLN A 66 0.44 -3.18 45.49
N SER A 67 1.76 -3.05 45.64
CA SER A 67 2.47 -2.94 46.91
C SER A 67 2.36 -1.53 47.47
#